data_AF-A0A2G9N3L6-F1
#
_entry.id   AF-A0A2G9N3L6-F1
#
_cell.length_a   1.000
_cell.length_b   1.000
_cell.length_c   1.000
_cell.angle_alpha   90.00
_cell.angle_beta   90.00
_cell.angle_gamma   90.00
#
_symmetry.space_group_name_H-M   'P 1'
#
loop_
_entity.id
_entity.type
_entity.pdbx_description
1 polymer ?
#
loop_
_entity_poly.entity_id
_entity_poly.type
_entity_poly.pdbx_seq_one_letter_code
_entity_poly.pdbx_strand_id
1 'polypeptide(L)'
;MELTLAEYAILLISFARIFISGFIFWAYTKNRSKIALYFSAFFLLFALQGIFRITTIFTGELIFYFFHVLTLTLGSAVIFEALHSIGVKWIREYKATEAIILFSILISYYDTFVLGGLNSELANAPAMIITLATTGTALIISGYYFYLFGKDIPKIGRMLIVEGFILEGILLFFTPSLVRLGLVHLSFAFGFVFTLAIGIGWFFSTTKKQGKR
;
A
#
# COMPACT_ATOMS: atom_id res chain seq x y z
N MET A 1 -23.74 5.15 16.64
CA MET A 1 -23.63 5.37 15.19
C MET A 1 -23.37 4.03 14.55
N GLU A 2 -24.22 3.59 13.63
CA GLU A 2 -24.02 2.33 12.89
C GLU A 2 -23.07 2.57 11.71
N LEU A 3 -22.23 1.59 11.42
CA LEU A 3 -21.29 1.62 10.29
C LEU A 3 -22.04 1.47 8.96
N THR A 4 -21.65 2.25 7.96
CA THR A 4 -22.12 2.04 6.59
C THR A 4 -21.47 0.80 5.98
N LEU A 5 -22.08 0.23 4.93
CA LEU A 5 -21.53 -0.91 4.21
C LEU A 5 -20.10 -0.65 3.68
N ALA A 6 -19.83 0.59 3.25
CA ALA A 6 -18.50 0.99 2.78
C ALA A 6 -17.46 0.98 3.91
N GLU A 7 -17.84 1.43 5.11
CA GLU A 7 -16.96 1.47 6.27
C GLU A 7 -16.64 0.05 6.79
N TYR A 8 -17.64 -0.85 6.79
CA TYR A 8 -17.42 -2.27 7.07
C TYR A 8 -16.45 -2.90 6.06
N ALA A 9 -16.60 -2.60 4.77
CA ALA A 9 -15.69 -3.10 3.74
C ALA A 9 -14.25 -2.62 3.96
N ILE A 10 -14.05 -1.34 4.32
CA ILE A 10 -12.73 -0.79 4.64
C ILE A 10 -12.10 -1.52 5.82
N LEU A 11 -12.85 -1.76 6.90
CA LEU A 11 -12.36 -2.51 8.06
C LEU A 11 -11.97 -3.94 7.68
N LEU A 12 -12.83 -4.65 6.97
CA LEU A 12 -12.58 -6.04 6.56
C LEU A 12 -11.34 -6.16 5.67
N ILE A 13 -11.17 -5.24 4.71
CA ILE A 13 -9.97 -5.17 3.86
C ILE A 13 -8.72 -4.86 4.71
N SER A 14 -8.83 -3.95 5.68
CA SER A 14 -7.72 -3.61 6.59
C SER A 14 -7.29 -4.80 7.43
N PHE A 15 -8.24 -5.57 7.99
CA PHE A 15 -7.94 -6.80 8.72
C PHE A 15 -7.34 -7.88 7.83
N ALA A 16 -7.84 -8.05 6.60
CA ALA A 16 -7.25 -8.96 5.63
C ALA A 16 -5.79 -8.57 5.30
N ARG A 17 -5.51 -7.27 5.16
CA ARG A 17 -4.15 -6.74 4.95
C ARG A 17 -3.24 -6.96 6.15
N ILE A 18 -3.75 -6.82 7.39
CA ILE A 18 -3.00 -7.19 8.61
C ILE A 18 -2.64 -8.67 8.57
N PHE A 19 -3.60 -9.53 8.26
CA PHE A 19 -3.37 -10.98 8.19
C PHE A 19 -2.32 -11.33 7.12
N ILE A 20 -2.44 -10.75 5.92
CA ILE A 20 -1.47 -10.93 4.83
C ILE A 20 -0.09 -10.39 5.23
N SER A 21 -0.03 -9.20 5.85
CA SER A 21 1.21 -8.63 6.36
C SER A 21 1.89 -9.55 7.38
N GLY A 22 1.12 -10.09 8.33
CA GLY A 22 1.60 -11.06 9.32
C GLY A 22 2.10 -12.36 8.68
N PHE A 23 1.40 -12.84 7.65
CA PHE A 23 1.83 -14.00 6.87
C PHE A 23 3.16 -13.74 6.13
N ILE A 24 3.31 -12.60 5.46
CA ILE A 24 4.55 -12.21 4.77
C ILE A 24 5.68 -12.01 5.78
N PHE A 25 5.39 -11.43 6.96
CA PHE A 25 6.36 -11.29 8.04
C PHE A 25 6.86 -12.64 8.55
N TRP A 26 5.95 -13.59 8.73
CA TRP A 26 6.29 -14.96 9.09
C TRP A 26 7.14 -15.65 8.01
N ALA A 27 6.87 -15.39 6.72
CA ALA A 27 7.73 -15.85 5.64
C ALA A 27 9.14 -15.22 5.71
N TYR A 28 9.24 -13.95 6.16
CA TYR A 28 10.51 -13.29 6.45
C TYR A 28 11.27 -13.98 7.58
N THR A 29 10.65 -14.30 8.72
CA THR A 29 11.38 -14.92 9.84
C THR A 29 12.03 -16.25 9.47
N LYS A 30 11.45 -16.98 8.51
CA LYS A 30 12.01 -18.23 7.98
C LYS A 30 13.11 -18.04 6.93
N ASN A 31 12.98 -17.05 6.05
CA ASN A 31 13.86 -16.89 4.88
C ASN A 31 14.86 -15.74 4.99
N ARG A 32 14.72 -14.86 5.99
CA ARG A 32 15.46 -13.60 6.19
C ARG A 32 15.49 -12.70 4.94
N SER A 33 14.48 -12.82 4.07
CA SER A 33 14.38 -12.01 2.85
C SER A 33 14.02 -10.57 3.18
N LYS A 34 14.95 -9.63 2.99
CA LYS A 34 14.70 -8.19 3.18
C LYS A 34 13.45 -7.72 2.41
N ILE A 35 13.25 -8.26 1.21
CA ILE A 35 12.07 -7.99 0.37
C ILE A 35 10.77 -8.32 1.11
N ALA A 36 10.69 -9.49 1.75
CA ALA A 36 9.51 -9.88 2.52
C ALA A 36 9.26 -8.94 3.74
N LEU A 37 10.32 -8.47 4.41
CA LEU A 37 10.21 -7.52 5.52
C LEU A 37 9.58 -6.19 5.07
N TYR A 38 10.10 -5.59 3.99
CA TYR A 38 9.56 -4.32 3.50
C TYR A 38 8.16 -4.45 2.93
N PHE A 39 7.82 -5.56 2.25
CA PHE A 39 6.46 -5.77 1.78
C PHE A 39 5.46 -6.03 2.91
N SER A 40 5.87 -6.75 3.95
CA SER A 40 5.05 -6.88 5.16
C SER A 40 4.78 -5.49 5.79
N ALA A 41 5.82 -4.66 5.92
CA ALA A 41 5.67 -3.30 6.42
C ALA A 41 4.77 -2.44 5.52
N PHE A 42 4.89 -2.57 4.19
CA PHE A 42 4.00 -1.90 3.24
C PHE A 42 2.52 -2.28 3.47
N PHE A 43 2.21 -3.58 3.52
CA PHE A 43 0.83 -4.04 3.77
C PHE A 43 0.30 -3.63 5.14
N LEU A 44 1.18 -3.56 6.14
CA LEU A 44 0.81 -3.08 7.47
C LEU A 44 0.43 -1.59 7.43
N LEU A 45 1.24 -0.74 6.78
CA LEU A 45 0.91 0.68 6.61
C LEU A 45 -0.39 0.87 5.83
N PHE A 46 -0.60 0.09 4.77
CA PHE A 46 -1.84 0.11 3.99
C PHE A 46 -3.07 -0.37 4.77
N ALA A 47 -2.89 -1.21 5.78
CA ALA A 47 -3.97 -1.58 6.69
C ALA A 47 -4.24 -0.50 7.73
N LEU A 48 -3.19 0.07 8.31
CA LEU A 48 -3.30 1.16 9.28
C LEU A 48 -3.97 2.38 8.67
N GLN A 49 -3.72 2.66 7.39
CA GLN A 49 -4.42 3.68 6.62
C GLN A 49 -5.95 3.56 6.68
N GLY A 50 -6.47 2.34 6.50
CA GLY A 50 -7.91 2.08 6.56
C GLY A 50 -8.45 2.18 7.99
N ILE A 51 -7.70 1.69 8.99
CA ILE A 51 -8.07 1.82 10.40
C ILE A 51 -8.15 3.29 10.80
N PHE A 52 -7.11 4.08 10.52
CA PHE A 52 -7.09 5.50 10.84
C PHE A 52 -8.21 6.25 10.13
N ARG A 53 -8.54 5.91 8.88
CA ARG A 53 -9.70 6.49 8.19
C ARG A 53 -10.98 6.30 9.00
N ILE A 54 -11.25 5.08 9.41
CA ILE A 54 -12.46 4.71 10.15
C ILE A 54 -12.46 5.38 11.51
N THR A 55 -11.35 5.34 12.24
CA THR A 55 -11.22 6.02 13.53
C THR A 55 -11.49 7.52 13.39
N THR A 56 -11.01 8.15 12.32
CA THR A 56 -11.27 9.58 12.04
C THR A 56 -12.77 9.83 11.81
N ILE A 57 -13.46 8.99 11.04
CA ILE A 57 -14.91 9.14 10.81
C ILE A 57 -15.69 9.07 12.12
N PHE A 58 -15.30 8.19 13.04
CA PHE A 58 -15.97 8.05 14.34
C PHE A 58 -15.67 9.15 15.34
N THR A 59 -14.42 9.58 15.40
CA THR A 59 -13.94 10.49 16.44
C THR A 59 -13.94 11.95 16.01
N GLY A 60 -13.89 12.23 14.71
CA GLY A 60 -13.68 13.56 14.15
C GLY A 60 -12.28 14.13 14.39
N GLU A 61 -11.39 13.37 15.03
CA GLU A 61 -10.08 13.84 15.47
C GLU A 61 -9.10 13.97 14.29
N LEU A 62 -8.60 15.18 14.06
CA LEU A 62 -7.67 15.50 12.96
C LEU A 62 -6.37 14.70 13.02
N ILE A 63 -5.93 14.27 14.20
CA ILE A 63 -4.70 13.49 14.33
C ILE A 63 -4.81 12.11 13.67
N PHE A 64 -5.98 11.46 13.71
CA PHE A 64 -6.18 10.21 12.99
C PHE A 64 -6.29 10.43 11.49
N TYR A 65 -6.82 11.58 11.05
CA TYR A 65 -6.81 11.95 9.64
C TYR A 65 -5.38 12.14 9.13
N PHE A 66 -4.55 12.82 9.93
CA PHE A 66 -3.13 12.98 9.62
C PHE A 66 -2.45 11.62 9.46
N PHE A 67 -2.66 10.69 10.41
CA PHE A 67 -2.10 9.34 10.30
C PHE A 67 -2.66 8.53 9.12
N HIS A 68 -3.92 8.73 8.76
CA HIS A 68 -4.51 8.14 7.56
C HIS A 68 -3.76 8.57 6.27
N VAL A 69 -3.59 9.89 6.06
CA VAL A 69 -2.89 10.42 4.88
C VAL A 69 -1.40 10.06 4.92
N LEU A 70 -0.79 10.11 6.11
CA LEU A 70 0.61 9.80 6.31
C LEU A 70 0.91 8.32 6.00
N THR A 71 0.09 7.39 6.47
CA THR A 71 0.30 5.96 6.19
C THR A 71 0.04 5.60 4.73
N LEU A 72 -0.88 6.30 4.05
CA LEU A 72 -1.10 6.16 2.61
C LEU A 72 0.12 6.58 1.78
N THR A 73 0.73 7.71 2.15
CA THR A 73 1.88 8.30 1.44
C THR A 73 3.20 7.60 1.81
N LEU A 74 3.44 7.31 3.10
CA LEU A 74 4.63 6.59 3.57
C LEU A 74 4.71 5.13 3.10
N GLY A 75 3.60 4.51 2.69
CA GLY A 75 3.65 3.19 2.05
C GLY A 75 4.65 3.15 0.89
N SER A 76 4.68 4.22 0.09
CA SER A 76 5.63 4.43 -1.01
C SER A 76 7.09 4.48 -0.53
N ALA A 77 7.35 5.14 0.60
CA ALA A 77 8.69 5.24 1.16
C ALA A 77 9.25 3.88 1.59
N VAL A 78 8.42 3.02 2.20
CA VAL A 78 8.85 1.67 2.61
C VAL A 78 9.25 0.82 1.41
N ILE A 79 8.52 0.94 0.31
CA ILE A 79 8.87 0.30 -0.97
C ILE A 79 10.21 0.82 -1.49
N PHE A 80 10.39 2.14 -1.51
CA PHE A 80 11.62 2.75 -2.02
C PHE A 80 12.82 2.39 -1.16
N GLU A 81 12.65 2.30 0.16
CA GLU A 81 13.68 1.81 1.06
C GLU A 81 14.01 0.33 0.83
N ALA A 82 13.03 -0.49 0.46
CA ALA A 82 13.28 -1.85 0.01
C ALA A 82 14.19 -1.88 -1.21
N LEU A 83 13.86 -1.07 -2.22
CA LEU A 83 14.61 -0.95 -3.48
C LEU A 83 16.01 -0.35 -3.27
N HIS A 84 16.13 0.60 -2.36
CA HIS A 84 17.39 1.14 -1.86
C HIS A 84 18.26 0.02 -1.27
N SER A 85 17.68 -0.81 -0.40
CA SER A 85 18.39 -1.89 0.30
C SER A 85 18.94 -2.96 -0.64
N ILE A 86 18.28 -3.21 -1.79
CA ILE A 86 18.71 -4.18 -2.81
C ILE A 86 19.64 -3.59 -3.88
N GLY A 87 19.99 -2.30 -3.78
CA GLY A 87 21.05 -1.70 -4.61
C GLY A 87 20.57 -0.97 -5.86
N VAL A 88 19.31 -0.55 -5.94
CA VAL A 88 18.84 0.26 -7.07
C VAL A 88 19.59 1.60 -7.10
N LYS A 89 20.44 1.77 -8.13
CA LYS A 89 21.44 2.84 -8.26
C LYS A 89 20.83 4.25 -8.17
N TRP A 90 19.78 4.52 -8.95
CA TRP A 90 19.17 5.86 -8.98
C TRP A 90 18.48 6.22 -7.65
N ILE A 91 17.90 5.27 -6.92
CA ILE A 91 17.28 5.54 -5.61
C ILE A 91 18.35 5.99 -4.60
N ARG A 92 19.53 5.35 -4.63
CA ARG A 92 20.69 5.71 -3.81
C ARG A 92 21.26 7.06 -4.19
N GLU A 93 21.53 7.25 -5.48
CA GLU A 93 22.18 8.46 -6.00
C GLU A 93 21.35 9.71 -5.75
N TYR A 94 20.03 9.62 -5.92
CA TYR A 94 19.12 10.75 -5.77
C TYR A 94 18.44 10.84 -4.41
N LYS A 95 18.80 9.99 -3.43
CA LYS A 95 18.16 9.94 -2.10
C LYS A 95 16.63 9.92 -2.18
N ALA A 96 16.12 9.10 -3.10
CA ALA A 96 14.71 9.12 -3.47
C ALA A 96 13.80 8.68 -2.30
N THR A 97 14.27 7.79 -1.42
CA THR A 97 13.53 7.40 -0.22
C THR A 97 13.30 8.60 0.69
N GLU A 98 14.37 9.33 1.04
CA GLU A 98 14.31 10.47 1.95
C GLU A 98 13.45 11.59 1.38
N ALA A 99 13.56 11.84 0.08
CA ALA A 99 12.70 12.78 -0.62
C ALA A 99 11.22 12.39 -0.49
N ILE A 100 10.88 11.12 -0.75
CA ILE A 100 9.50 10.64 -0.63
C ILE A 100 8.99 10.71 0.81
N ILE A 101 9.80 10.38 1.81
CA ILE A 101 9.42 10.52 3.22
C ILE A 101 9.07 11.99 3.53
N LEU A 102 9.95 12.91 3.14
CA LEU A 102 9.74 14.34 3.37
C LEU A 102 8.47 14.83 2.66
N PHE A 103 8.30 14.50 1.37
CA PHE A 103 7.11 14.85 0.61
C PHE A 103 5.83 14.24 1.21
N SER A 104 5.88 13.00 1.68
CA SER A 104 4.75 12.31 2.33
C SER A 104 4.28 13.05 3.58
N ILE A 105 5.23 13.45 4.44
CA ILE A 105 4.94 14.22 5.65
C ILE A 105 4.37 15.59 5.28
N LEU A 106 4.99 16.30 4.33
CA LEU A 106 4.55 17.63 3.90
C LEU A 106 3.14 17.61 3.30
N ILE A 107 2.85 16.65 2.43
CA ILE A 107 1.51 16.48 1.85
C ILE A 107 0.49 16.17 2.94
N SER A 108 0.81 15.25 3.85
CA SER A 108 -0.11 14.88 4.94
C SER A 108 -0.38 16.04 5.88
N TYR A 109 0.65 16.84 6.19
CA TYR A 109 0.51 18.04 7.01
C TYR A 109 -0.34 19.11 6.31
N TYR A 110 -0.05 19.38 5.04
CA TYR A 110 -0.78 20.37 4.25
C TYR A 110 -2.26 19.99 4.11
N ASP A 111 -2.55 18.75 3.76
CA ASP A 111 -3.91 18.23 3.61
C ASP A 111 -4.70 18.29 4.92
N THR A 112 -4.08 17.87 6.02
CA THR A 112 -4.77 17.79 7.32
C THR A 112 -4.94 19.14 8.00
N PHE A 113 -3.86 19.94 8.09
CA PHE A 113 -3.81 21.11 8.96
C PHE A 113 -3.92 22.44 8.21
N VAL A 114 -3.59 22.49 6.91
CA VAL A 114 -3.67 23.72 6.11
C VAL A 114 -4.98 23.79 5.33
N LEU A 115 -5.41 22.68 4.72
CA LEU A 115 -6.65 22.63 3.95
C LEU A 115 -7.90 22.27 4.77
N GLY A 116 -7.74 21.91 6.04
CA GLY A 116 -8.86 21.68 6.97
C GLY A 116 -9.41 20.24 7.02
N GLY A 117 -8.71 19.27 6.41
CA GLY A 117 -8.99 17.84 6.57
C GLY A 117 -10.39 17.42 6.13
N LEU A 118 -11.08 16.62 6.94
CA LEU A 118 -12.40 16.01 6.65
C LEU A 118 -13.49 16.99 6.17
N ASN A 119 -13.38 18.28 6.49
CA ASN A 119 -14.43 19.27 6.18
C ASN A 119 -14.33 19.88 4.77
N SER A 120 -13.33 19.50 3.96
CA SER A 120 -13.03 20.15 2.69
C SER A 120 -12.66 19.17 1.56
N GLU A 121 -13.38 18.05 1.43
CA GLU A 121 -13.08 17.00 0.43
C GLU A 121 -12.89 17.53 -1.02
N LEU A 122 -13.56 18.63 -1.39
CA LEU A 122 -13.37 19.30 -2.68
C LEU A 122 -12.11 20.18 -2.76
N ALA A 123 -11.66 20.78 -1.64
CA ALA A 123 -10.41 21.54 -1.57
C ALA A 123 -9.17 20.61 -1.52
N ASN A 124 -9.34 19.39 -1.03
CA ASN A 124 -8.27 18.40 -0.85
C ASN A 124 -7.98 17.55 -2.08
N ALA A 125 -8.72 17.75 -3.18
CA ALA A 125 -8.57 16.97 -4.40
C ALA A 125 -7.14 16.91 -4.97
N PRO A 126 -6.34 18.01 -4.99
CA PRO A 126 -4.96 17.96 -5.48
C PRO A 126 -4.05 17.08 -4.62
N ALA A 127 -4.10 17.24 -3.29
CA ALA A 127 -3.29 16.46 -2.36
C ALA A 127 -3.64 14.96 -2.41
N MET A 128 -4.93 14.65 -2.55
CA MET A 128 -5.41 13.29 -2.79
C MET A 128 -4.87 12.72 -4.11
N ILE A 129 -4.91 13.47 -5.21
CA ILE A 129 -4.39 13.02 -6.52
C ILE A 129 -2.89 12.74 -6.43
N ILE A 130 -2.11 13.65 -5.83
CA ILE A 130 -0.66 13.47 -5.66
C ILE A 130 -0.36 12.24 -4.82
N THR A 131 -1.12 12.03 -3.74
CA THR A 131 -0.97 10.87 -2.87
C THR A 131 -1.24 9.57 -3.63
N LEU A 132 -2.34 9.50 -4.36
CA LEU A 132 -2.69 8.30 -5.14
C LEU A 132 -1.70 8.04 -6.27
N ALA A 133 -1.22 9.09 -6.94
CA ALA A 133 -0.26 8.98 -8.03
C ALA A 133 1.13 8.51 -7.54
N THR A 134 1.61 9.04 -6.41
CA THR A 134 2.90 8.63 -5.83
C THR A 134 2.83 7.18 -5.36
N THR A 135 1.78 6.80 -4.63
CA THR A 135 1.57 5.41 -4.19
C THR A 135 1.35 4.44 -5.35
N GLY A 136 0.57 4.83 -6.37
CA GLY A 136 0.36 4.04 -7.57
C GLY A 136 1.66 3.80 -8.35
N THR A 137 2.47 4.84 -8.52
CA THR A 137 3.79 4.74 -9.16
C THR A 137 4.72 3.83 -8.38
N ALA A 138 4.77 3.97 -7.04
CA ALA A 138 5.60 3.12 -6.19
C ALA A 138 5.23 1.64 -6.29
N LEU A 139 3.93 1.34 -6.35
CA LEU A 139 3.42 -0.02 -6.55
C LEU A 139 3.80 -0.60 -7.93
N ILE A 140 3.68 0.17 -9.00
CA ILE A 140 4.07 -0.27 -10.35
C ILE A 140 5.59 -0.53 -10.41
N ILE A 141 6.40 0.39 -9.87
CA ILE A 141 7.86 0.23 -9.78
C ILE A 141 8.21 -1.03 -8.96
N SER A 142 7.49 -1.28 -7.86
CA SER A 142 7.65 -2.49 -7.05
C SER A 142 7.39 -3.75 -7.86
N GLY A 143 6.28 -3.80 -8.60
CA GLY A 143 5.94 -4.94 -9.44
C GLY A 143 7.02 -5.21 -10.49
N TYR A 144 7.51 -4.17 -11.15
CA TYR A 144 8.61 -4.26 -12.12
C TYR A 144 9.90 -4.82 -11.49
N TYR A 145 10.34 -4.29 -10.35
CA TYR A 145 11.55 -4.77 -9.69
C TYR A 145 11.39 -6.17 -9.10
N PHE A 146 10.19 -6.53 -8.63
CA PHE A 146 9.90 -7.88 -8.18
C PHE A 146 9.93 -8.89 -9.34
N TYR A 147 9.49 -8.48 -10.52
CA TYR A 147 9.64 -9.28 -11.73
C TYR A 147 11.13 -9.53 -12.07
N LEU A 148 11.96 -8.49 -11.99
CA LEU A 148 13.39 -8.58 -12.29
C LEU A 148 14.18 -9.41 -11.26
N PHE A 149 13.95 -9.19 -9.98
CA PHE A 149 14.76 -9.74 -8.89
C PHE A 149 14.15 -10.94 -8.17
N GLY A 150 12.85 -11.18 -8.30
CA GLY A 150 12.14 -12.32 -7.70
C GLY A 150 12.40 -13.66 -8.39
N LYS A 151 13.58 -13.89 -8.99
CA LYS A 151 13.87 -15.08 -9.81
C LYS A 151 13.78 -16.39 -9.03
N ASP A 152 14.03 -16.34 -7.73
CA ASP A 152 14.00 -17.51 -6.84
C ASP A 152 12.59 -17.91 -6.39
N ILE A 153 11.57 -17.13 -6.77
CA ILE A 153 10.17 -17.38 -6.43
C ILE A 153 9.52 -18.22 -7.54
N PRO A 154 8.72 -19.25 -7.20
CA PRO A 154 7.99 -20.03 -8.19
C PRO A 154 7.20 -19.16 -9.16
N LYS A 155 7.22 -19.51 -10.46
CA LYS A 155 6.64 -18.70 -11.55
C LYS A 155 5.22 -18.20 -11.25
N ILE A 156 4.33 -19.07 -10.76
CA ILE A 156 2.95 -18.73 -10.41
C ILE A 156 2.90 -17.71 -9.27
N GLY A 157 3.63 -17.97 -8.17
CA GLY A 157 3.66 -17.07 -7.02
C GLY A 157 4.24 -15.70 -7.38
N ARG A 158 5.30 -15.68 -8.18
CA ARG A 158 5.89 -14.44 -8.69
C ARG A 158 4.91 -13.65 -9.57
N MET A 159 4.23 -14.32 -10.49
CA MET A 159 3.28 -13.70 -11.41
C MET A 159 2.13 -13.03 -10.64
N LEU A 160 1.55 -13.72 -9.67
CA LEU A 160 0.48 -13.18 -8.81
C LEU A 160 0.93 -11.93 -8.01
N ILE A 161 2.15 -11.95 -7.48
CA ILE A 161 2.69 -10.79 -6.74
C ILE A 161 2.93 -9.60 -7.68
N VAL A 162 3.57 -9.84 -8.84
CA VAL A 162 3.88 -8.78 -9.81
C VAL A 162 2.60 -8.16 -10.35
N GLU A 163 1.67 -8.99 -10.83
CA GLU A 163 0.42 -8.52 -11.42
C GLU A 163 -0.45 -7.85 -10.37
N GLY A 164 -0.53 -8.40 -9.16
CA GLY A 164 -1.26 -7.77 -8.06
C GLY A 164 -0.74 -6.37 -7.73
N PHE A 165 0.58 -6.16 -7.66
CA PHE A 165 1.14 -4.83 -7.42
C PHE A 165 0.88 -3.85 -8.57
N ILE A 166 1.06 -4.30 -9.82
CA ILE A 166 0.84 -3.44 -10.98
C ILE A 166 -0.64 -3.06 -11.08
N LEU A 167 -1.55 -4.02 -10.90
CA LEU A 167 -2.99 -3.80 -10.97
C LEU A 167 -3.50 -2.94 -9.80
N GLU A 168 -2.99 -3.12 -8.58
CA GLU A 168 -3.29 -2.23 -7.45
C GLU A 168 -2.78 -0.81 -7.75
N GLY A 169 -1.57 -0.68 -8.30
CA GLY A 169 -1.01 0.61 -8.68
C GLY A 169 -1.85 1.32 -9.73
N ILE A 170 -2.25 0.61 -10.79
CA ILE A 170 -3.15 1.10 -11.84
C ILE A 170 -4.51 1.52 -11.24
N LEU A 171 -5.07 0.69 -10.37
CA LEU A 171 -6.34 0.98 -9.70
C LEU A 171 -6.30 2.31 -8.96
N LEU A 172 -5.20 2.63 -8.24
CA LEU A 172 -5.06 3.90 -7.53
C LEU A 172 -5.15 5.12 -8.46
N PHE A 173 -4.68 5.03 -9.70
CA PHE A 173 -4.86 6.09 -10.71
C PHE A 173 -6.32 6.23 -11.17
N PHE A 174 -7.07 5.13 -11.21
CA PHE A 174 -8.48 5.14 -11.58
C PHE A 174 -9.41 5.47 -10.41
N THR A 175 -8.98 5.31 -9.16
CA THR A 175 -9.78 5.57 -7.94
C THR A 175 -10.49 6.92 -7.95
N PRO A 176 -9.85 8.07 -8.28
CA PRO A 176 -10.55 9.35 -8.31
C PRO A 176 -11.73 9.38 -9.30
N SER A 177 -11.56 8.73 -10.45
CA SER A 177 -12.60 8.64 -11.48
C SER A 177 -13.72 7.69 -11.04
N LEU A 178 -13.37 6.55 -10.44
CA LEU A 178 -14.35 5.59 -9.90
C LEU A 178 -15.19 6.20 -8.77
N VAL A 179 -14.56 6.96 -7.87
CA VAL A 179 -15.27 7.70 -6.80
C VAL A 179 -16.25 8.71 -7.41
N ARG A 180 -15.80 9.52 -8.39
CA ARG A 180 -16.64 10.52 -9.04
C ARG A 180 -17.85 9.91 -9.75
N LEU A 181 -17.71 8.70 -10.29
CA LEU A 181 -18.79 7.95 -10.94
C LEU A 181 -19.69 7.18 -9.96
N GLY A 182 -19.46 7.30 -8.64
CA GLY A 182 -20.21 6.55 -7.63
C GLY A 182 -19.84 5.05 -7.55
N LEU A 183 -18.78 4.63 -8.23
CA LEU A 183 -18.31 3.23 -8.32
C LEU A 183 -17.28 2.89 -7.23
N VAL A 184 -17.39 3.50 -6.05
CA VAL A 184 -16.40 3.32 -4.98
C VAL A 184 -16.31 1.86 -4.52
N HIS A 185 -17.42 1.13 -4.52
CA HIS A 185 -17.47 -0.29 -4.15
C HIS A 185 -16.68 -1.16 -5.12
N LEU A 186 -16.68 -0.82 -6.41
CA LEU A 186 -15.92 -1.53 -7.44
C LEU A 186 -14.42 -1.34 -7.21
N SER A 187 -14.01 -0.11 -6.86
CA SER A 187 -12.64 0.19 -6.48
C SER A 187 -12.20 -0.65 -5.27
N PHE A 188 -13.05 -0.78 -4.25
CA PHE A 188 -12.74 -1.60 -3.07
C PHE A 188 -12.67 -3.10 -3.41
N ALA A 189 -13.58 -3.61 -4.23
CA ALA A 189 -13.60 -5.02 -4.63
C ALA A 189 -12.34 -5.40 -5.41
N PHE A 190 -11.93 -4.59 -6.38
CA PHE A 190 -10.68 -4.83 -7.11
C PHE A 190 -9.46 -4.74 -6.20
N GLY A 191 -9.40 -3.73 -5.33
CA GLY A 191 -8.27 -3.58 -4.41
C GLY A 191 -8.13 -4.76 -3.45
N PHE A 192 -9.25 -5.33 -3.01
CA PHE A 192 -9.26 -6.56 -2.23
C PHE A 192 -8.76 -7.77 -3.02
N VAL A 193 -9.23 -7.95 -4.26
CA VAL A 193 -8.80 -9.06 -5.12
C VAL A 193 -7.29 -8.99 -5.42
N PHE A 194 -6.75 -7.81 -5.71
CA PHE A 194 -5.32 -7.65 -5.96
C PHE A 194 -4.49 -7.89 -4.69
N THR A 195 -4.96 -7.39 -3.55
CA THR A 195 -4.36 -7.68 -2.23
C THR A 195 -4.32 -9.19 -1.95
N LEU A 196 -5.42 -9.91 -2.22
CA LEU A 196 -5.48 -11.37 -2.08
C LEU A 196 -4.53 -12.08 -3.04
N ALA A 197 -4.47 -11.66 -4.30
CA ALA A 197 -3.55 -12.23 -5.28
C ALA A 197 -2.09 -12.13 -4.80
N ILE A 198 -1.70 -11.00 -4.23
CA ILE A 198 -0.36 -10.82 -3.65
C ILE A 198 -0.14 -11.78 -2.46
N GLY A 199 -1.12 -11.89 -1.56
CA GLY A 199 -1.06 -12.82 -0.42
C GLY A 199 -0.92 -14.28 -0.85
N ILE A 200 -1.73 -14.71 -1.82
CA ILE A 200 -1.68 -16.06 -2.42
C ILE A 200 -0.34 -16.28 -3.14
N GLY A 201 0.15 -15.27 -3.86
CA GLY A 201 1.45 -15.35 -4.53
C GLY A 201 2.60 -15.55 -3.54
N TRP A 202 2.55 -14.87 -2.39
CA TRP A 202 3.47 -15.10 -1.28
C TRP A 202 3.32 -16.49 -0.67
N PHE A 203 2.09 -17.01 -0.55
CA PHE A 203 1.89 -18.38 -0.08
C PHE A 203 2.61 -19.39 -0.97
N PHE A 204 2.44 -19.30 -2.29
CA PHE A 204 3.17 -20.15 -3.24
C PHE A 204 4.68 -19.96 -3.21
N SER A 205 5.18 -18.79 -2.79
CA SER A 205 6.63 -18.57 -2.61
C SER A 205 7.23 -19.37 -1.46
N THR A 206 6.43 -19.72 -0.45
CA THR A 206 6.90 -20.41 0.76
C THR A 206 6.84 -21.93 0.67
N THR A 207 5.95 -22.49 -0.15
CA THR A 207 5.68 -23.93 -0.20
C THR A 207 6.73 -24.74 -0.98
N LYS A 208 7.51 -24.13 -1.88
CA LYS A 208 8.44 -24.86 -2.76
C LYS A 208 9.89 -25.00 -2.26
N LYS A 209 10.23 -24.43 -1.10
CA LYS A 209 11.59 -24.55 -0.51
C LYS A 209 11.87 -25.88 0.22
N GLN A 210 10.92 -26.80 0.29
CA GLN A 210 11.12 -28.10 0.95
C GLN A 210 11.66 -29.22 0.04
N GLY A 211 11.98 -28.93 -1.24
CA GLY A 211 12.38 -29.94 -2.23
C GLY A 211 13.88 -30.03 -2.55
N LYS A 212 14.78 -29.48 -1.72
CA LYS A 212 16.23 -29.71 -1.83
C LYS A 212 16.87 -29.77 -0.45
N ARG A 213 16.84 -30.95 0.15
CA ARG A 213 17.94 -31.50 0.94
C ARG A 213 18.23 -32.87 0.39
#